data_AF-A0A8S0G0S2-F1
#
_entry.id   AF-A0A8S0G0S2-F1
#
_cell.length_a   1.000
_cell.length_b   1.000
_cell.length_c   1.000
_cell.angle_alpha   90.00
_cell.angle_beta   90.00
_cell.angle_gamma   90.00
#
_symmetry.space_group_name_H-M   'P 1'
#
loop_
_entity.id
_entity.type
_entity.pdbx_description
1 polymer ?
#
loop_
_entity_poly.entity_id
_entity_poly.type
_entity_poly.pdbx_seq_one_letter_code
_entity_poly.pdbx_strand_id
1 'polypeptide(L)'
;MTDDGHANDLAGLYLTWHRSSPEEWKALIAGGSERGLIYTQFVAQTAMCCGEGGIKAWDYVRMGFLSRVGVLNKWLTEDESLWLQSRVYIRAHHYYHSWMHYFSAYSLGRLYWQSSQCEDNASLREALTLYKYDSAGSRMFESRAELAAGSDRFYATLPWQPLTVQPECPVTLKDVSDL
;
A
#
# COMPACT_ATOMS: atom_id res chain seq x y z
N MET A 1 12.08 -7.17 -4.27
CA MET A 1 10.78 -7.13 -4.99
C MET A 1 9.67 -6.49 -4.16
N THR A 2 9.72 -6.55 -2.82
CA THR A 2 8.82 -5.83 -1.89
C THR A 2 9.33 -4.43 -1.53
N ASP A 3 10.64 -4.24 -1.47
CA ASP A 3 11.24 -2.95 -1.10
C ASP A 3 11.36 -1.97 -2.27
N ASP A 4 11.50 -2.48 -3.51
CA ASP A 4 11.57 -1.72 -4.77
C ASP A 4 10.27 -1.70 -5.58
N GLY A 5 9.13 -1.71 -4.88
CA GLY A 5 7.80 -1.73 -5.49
C GLY A 5 7.41 -0.41 -6.15
N HIS A 6 6.17 -0.36 -6.65
CA HIS A 6 5.57 0.83 -7.26
C HIS A 6 5.58 2.05 -6.32
N ALA A 7 5.63 1.81 -5.01
CA ALA A 7 5.69 2.85 -4.00
C ALA A 7 7.02 3.63 -3.92
N ASN A 8 8.08 3.24 -4.64
CA ASN A 8 9.43 3.79 -4.45
C ASN A 8 9.52 5.32 -4.56
N ASP A 9 8.86 5.91 -5.54
CA ASP A 9 8.90 7.36 -5.77
C ASP A 9 8.32 8.16 -4.58
N LEU A 10 7.36 7.57 -3.85
CA LEU A 10 6.69 8.21 -2.72
C LEU A 10 7.17 7.70 -1.36
N ALA A 11 7.85 6.55 -1.30
CA ALA A 11 8.25 5.92 -0.04
C ALA A 11 9.15 6.84 0.79
N GLY A 12 10.13 7.47 0.14
CA GLY A 12 11.00 8.45 0.80
C GLY A 12 10.23 9.68 1.29
N LEU A 13 9.22 10.13 0.53
CA LEU A 13 8.39 11.28 0.90
C LEU A 13 7.49 10.96 2.11
N TYR A 14 6.83 9.80 2.14
CA TYR A 14 6.03 9.39 3.30
C TYR A 14 6.89 9.28 4.57
N LEU A 15 8.06 8.64 4.48
CA LEU A 15 8.98 8.53 5.60
C LEU A 15 9.45 9.90 6.11
N THR A 16 9.81 10.78 5.17
CA THR A 16 10.27 12.14 5.48
C THR A 16 9.16 12.94 6.13
N TRP A 17 7.91 12.84 5.64
CA TRP A 17 6.76 13.56 6.18
C TRP A 17 6.53 13.24 7.66
N HIS A 18 6.60 11.96 8.04
CA HIS A 18 6.42 11.53 9.45
C HIS A 18 7.58 11.91 10.37
N ARG A 19 8.75 12.23 9.81
CA ARG A 19 9.98 12.54 10.57
C ARG A 19 10.40 14.01 10.54
N SER A 20 9.72 14.83 9.76
CA SER A 20 10.07 16.24 9.57
C SER A 20 9.09 17.14 10.32
N SER A 21 9.60 18.25 10.82
CA SER A 21 8.76 19.38 11.23
C SER A 21 8.05 20.01 10.03
N PRO A 22 6.95 20.77 10.26
CA PRO A 22 6.27 21.50 9.18
C PRO A 22 7.20 22.46 8.41
N GLU A 23 8.18 23.07 9.08
CA GLU A 23 9.16 23.96 8.47
C GLU A 23 10.14 23.20 7.55
N GLU A 24 10.66 22.06 8.00
CA GLU A 24 11.53 21.19 7.20
C GLU A 24 10.79 20.65 5.98
N TRP A 25 9.52 20.26 6.13
CA TRP A 25 8.69 19.84 5.01
C TRP A 25 8.47 20.98 4.00
N LYS A 26 8.20 22.20 4.47
CA LYS A 26 8.07 23.39 3.60
C LYS A 26 9.38 23.70 2.85
N ALA A 27 10.52 23.53 3.51
CA ALA A 27 11.83 23.72 2.86
C ALA A 27 12.08 22.67 1.77
N LEU A 28 11.71 21.41 2.02
CA LEU A 28 11.85 20.31 1.06
C LEU A 28 11.06 20.58 -0.24
N ILE A 29 9.85 21.11 -0.13
CA ILE A 29 8.99 21.37 -1.31
C ILE A 29 9.40 22.61 -2.10
N ALA A 30 10.12 23.57 -1.49
CA ALA A 30 10.40 24.88 -2.10
C ALA A 30 11.29 24.82 -3.36
N GLY A 31 12.05 23.74 -3.56
CA GLY A 31 12.92 23.53 -4.72
C GLY A 31 12.48 22.40 -5.67
N GLY A 32 11.28 21.86 -5.49
CA GLY A 32 10.81 20.69 -6.22
C GLY A 32 10.43 20.96 -7.68
N SER A 33 10.53 19.92 -8.53
CA SER A 33 9.90 19.94 -9.86
C SER A 33 8.38 20.02 -9.74
N GLU A 34 7.68 20.44 -10.80
CA GLU A 34 6.20 20.49 -10.79
C GLU A 34 5.58 19.14 -10.40
N ARG A 35 6.13 18.03 -10.92
CA ARG A 35 5.70 16.68 -10.56
C ARG A 35 6.02 16.33 -9.11
N GLY A 36 7.19 16.72 -8.60
CA GLY A 36 7.54 16.58 -7.18
C GLY A 36 6.59 17.35 -6.26
N LEU A 37 6.13 18.55 -6.67
CA LEU A 37 5.13 19.32 -5.94
C LEU A 37 3.77 18.59 -5.88
N ILE A 38 3.34 17.96 -6.98
CA ILE A 38 2.10 17.16 -7.00
C ILE A 38 2.21 15.99 -6.01
N TYR A 39 3.34 15.27 -6.03
CA TYR A 39 3.57 14.14 -5.14
C TYR A 39 3.68 14.52 -3.67
N THR A 40 4.39 15.60 -3.36
CA THR A 40 4.50 16.10 -1.98
C THR A 40 3.15 16.59 -1.44
N GLN A 41 2.31 17.23 -2.27
CA GLN A 41 0.94 17.57 -1.90
C GLN A 41 0.09 16.33 -1.61
N PHE A 42 0.16 15.33 -2.51
CA PHE A 42 -0.56 14.07 -2.32
C PHE A 42 -0.13 13.34 -1.03
N VAL A 43 1.18 13.27 -0.76
CA VAL A 43 1.72 12.68 0.48
C VAL A 43 1.23 13.45 1.70
N ALA A 44 1.31 14.79 1.69
CA ALA A 44 0.87 15.59 2.83
C ALA A 44 -0.63 15.42 3.15
N GLN A 45 -1.47 15.19 2.14
CA GLN A 45 -2.91 14.94 2.31
C GLN A 45 -3.22 13.53 2.83
N THR A 46 -2.33 12.56 2.61
CA THR A 46 -2.61 11.14 2.83
C THR A 46 -1.75 10.47 3.90
N ALA A 47 -0.65 11.09 4.33
CA ALA A 47 0.30 10.45 5.23
C ALA A 47 -0.31 10.01 6.57
N MET A 48 -1.28 10.77 7.10
CA MET A 48 -1.98 10.40 8.34
C MET A 48 -2.86 9.15 8.19
N CYS A 49 -3.50 8.95 7.02
CA CYS A 49 -4.36 7.81 6.80
C CYS A 49 -3.61 6.57 6.30
N CYS A 50 -2.39 6.73 5.81
CA CYS A 50 -1.54 5.64 5.32
C CYS A 50 -0.42 5.23 6.29
N GLY A 51 -0.05 6.06 7.27
CA GLY A 51 1.09 5.78 8.13
C GLY A 51 2.44 5.85 7.40
N GLU A 52 3.52 5.41 8.06
CA GLU A 52 4.89 5.52 7.53
C GLU A 52 5.13 4.67 6.28
N GLY A 53 4.41 3.54 6.16
CA GLY A 53 4.49 2.69 4.96
C GLY A 53 3.90 3.32 3.71
N GLY A 54 3.17 4.43 3.85
CA GLY A 54 2.57 5.14 2.74
C GLY A 54 1.69 4.22 1.89
N ILE A 55 2.00 4.13 0.60
CA ILE A 55 1.22 3.35 -0.36
C ILE A 55 1.78 1.93 -0.62
N LYS A 56 2.76 1.45 0.16
CA LYS A 56 3.36 0.10 -0.02
C LYS A 56 2.33 -1.03 0.07
N ALA A 57 1.21 -0.80 0.75
CA ALA A 57 0.11 -1.76 0.86
C ALA A 57 -0.45 -2.20 -0.50
N TRP A 58 -0.37 -1.36 -1.54
CA TRP A 58 -0.72 -1.74 -2.91
C TRP A 58 0.07 -2.95 -3.40
N ASP A 59 1.39 -2.90 -3.23
CA ASP A 59 2.28 -3.98 -3.65
C ASP A 59 2.09 -5.22 -2.76
N TYR A 60 1.89 -5.04 -1.45
CA TYR A 60 1.66 -6.14 -0.51
C TYR A 60 0.40 -6.94 -0.85
N VAL A 61 -0.73 -6.27 -1.11
CA VAL A 61 -1.97 -6.95 -1.50
C VAL A 61 -1.82 -7.67 -2.84
N ARG A 62 -1.14 -7.06 -3.82
CA ARG A 62 -0.86 -7.71 -5.11
C ARG A 62 -0.01 -8.97 -4.95
N MET A 63 1.01 -8.94 -4.10
CA MET A 63 1.83 -10.12 -3.79
C MET A 63 0.96 -11.23 -3.19
N GLY A 64 0.10 -10.91 -2.22
CA GLY A 64 -0.83 -11.89 -1.66
C GLY A 64 -1.79 -12.49 -2.70
N PHE A 65 -2.32 -11.65 -3.59
CA PHE A 65 -3.15 -12.11 -4.71
C PHE A 65 -2.38 -13.06 -5.65
N LEU A 66 -1.18 -12.67 -6.08
CA LEU A 66 -0.33 -13.48 -6.96
C LEU A 66 0.05 -14.82 -6.32
N SER A 67 0.36 -14.85 -5.03
CA SER A 67 0.63 -16.09 -4.30
C SER A 67 -0.57 -17.04 -4.32
N ARG A 68 -1.80 -16.51 -4.20
CA ARG A 68 -3.03 -17.33 -4.30
C ARG A 68 -3.29 -17.80 -5.73
N VAL A 69 -3.04 -16.96 -6.72
CA VAL A 69 -3.11 -17.35 -8.14
C VAL A 69 -2.07 -18.43 -8.46
N GLY A 70 -0.87 -18.34 -7.89
CA GLY A 70 0.17 -19.36 -8.03
C GLY A 70 -0.28 -20.73 -7.52
N VAL A 71 -0.98 -20.78 -6.39
CA VAL A 71 -1.59 -22.03 -5.88
C VAL A 71 -2.64 -22.57 -6.85
N LEU A 72 -3.57 -21.72 -7.31
CA LEU A 72 -4.63 -22.13 -8.24
C LEU A 72 -4.08 -22.69 -9.56
N ASN A 73 -2.96 -22.15 -10.03
CA ASN A 73 -2.28 -22.61 -11.24
C ASN A 73 -1.25 -23.74 -10.98
N LYS A 74 -1.14 -24.21 -9.73
CA LYS A 74 -0.18 -25.25 -9.31
C LYS A 74 1.29 -24.87 -9.54
N TRP A 75 1.59 -23.57 -9.53
CA TRP A 75 2.96 -23.04 -9.55
C TRP A 75 3.56 -22.92 -8.15
N LEU A 76 2.69 -22.80 -7.15
CA LEU A 76 3.05 -22.79 -5.74
C LEU A 76 2.24 -23.86 -5.00
N THR A 77 2.83 -24.43 -3.96
CA THR A 77 2.09 -25.19 -2.95
C THR A 77 1.38 -24.25 -1.97
N GLU A 78 0.44 -24.78 -1.19
CA GLU A 78 -0.23 -24.01 -0.14
C GLU A 78 0.77 -23.54 0.93
N ASP A 79 1.75 -24.38 1.29
CA ASP A 79 2.78 -24.05 2.27
C ASP A 79 3.71 -22.93 1.78
N GLU A 80 4.11 -22.96 0.51
CA GLU A 80 4.88 -21.89 -0.14
C GLU A 80 4.10 -20.58 -0.16
N SER A 81 2.82 -20.64 -0.52
CA SER A 81 1.95 -19.47 -0.54
C SER A 81 1.72 -18.89 0.86
N LEU A 82 1.52 -19.74 1.86
CA LEU A 82 1.34 -19.35 3.26
C LEU A 82 2.62 -18.69 3.80
N TRP A 83 3.79 -19.28 3.54
CA TRP A 83 5.06 -18.70 3.93
C TRP A 83 5.28 -17.34 3.29
N LEU A 84 5.10 -17.21 1.97
CA LEU A 84 5.22 -15.92 1.26
C LEU A 84 4.25 -14.86 1.80
N GLN A 85 3.00 -15.23 2.04
CA GLN A 85 1.99 -14.33 2.61
C GLN A 85 2.36 -13.90 4.04
N SER A 86 2.98 -14.77 4.84
CA SER A 86 3.47 -14.42 6.18
C SER A 86 4.59 -13.36 6.13
N ARG A 87 5.48 -13.42 5.13
CA ARG A 87 6.54 -12.42 4.92
C ARG A 87 5.96 -11.05 4.55
N VAL A 88 4.95 -11.03 3.70
CA VAL A 88 4.19 -9.82 3.34
C VAL A 88 3.48 -9.26 4.57
N TYR A 89 2.85 -10.14 5.36
CA TYR A 89 2.16 -9.79 6.58
C TYR A 89 3.09 -9.11 7.61
N ILE A 90 4.28 -9.64 7.85
CA ILE A 90 5.27 -9.04 8.78
C ILE A 90 5.57 -7.60 8.36
N ARG A 91 5.76 -7.34 7.06
CA ARG A 91 6.00 -5.99 6.54
C ARG A 91 4.78 -5.08 6.66
N ALA A 92 3.58 -5.59 6.38
CA ALA A 92 2.36 -4.82 6.56
C ALA A 92 2.18 -4.42 8.04
N HIS A 93 2.38 -5.35 8.96
CA HIS A 93 2.24 -5.10 10.39
C HIS A 93 3.32 -4.16 10.96
N HIS A 94 4.50 -4.07 10.33
CA HIS A 94 5.52 -3.11 10.71
C HIS A 94 5.10 -1.66 10.44
N TYR A 95 4.43 -1.40 9.30
CA TYR A 95 4.12 -0.04 8.87
C TYR A 95 2.70 0.43 9.18
N TYR A 96 1.74 -0.49 9.31
CA TYR A 96 0.33 -0.18 9.46
C TYR A 96 -0.19 -0.72 10.80
N HIS A 97 -1.11 0.03 11.41
CA HIS A 97 -1.56 -0.23 12.78
C HIS A 97 -3.04 -0.63 12.88
N SER A 98 -3.74 -0.69 11.75
CA SER A 98 -5.13 -1.15 11.68
C SER A 98 -5.49 -1.58 10.26
N TRP A 99 -6.54 -2.38 10.13
CA TRP A 99 -7.13 -2.70 8.83
C TRP A 99 -7.51 -1.45 8.03
N MET A 100 -7.97 -0.39 8.71
CA MET A 100 -8.33 0.86 8.06
C MET A 100 -7.11 1.62 7.52
N HIS A 101 -5.99 1.62 8.25
CA HIS A 101 -4.71 2.16 7.76
C HIS A 101 -4.25 1.38 6.54
N TYR A 102 -4.20 0.05 6.65
CA TYR A 102 -3.72 -0.82 5.58
C TYR A 102 -4.59 -0.72 4.31
N PHE A 103 -5.91 -0.68 4.48
CA PHE A 103 -6.85 -0.49 3.37
C PHE A 103 -6.71 0.87 2.71
N SER A 104 -6.58 1.95 3.51
CA SER A 104 -6.43 3.30 2.96
C SER A 104 -5.14 3.43 2.14
N ALA A 105 -4.04 2.88 2.66
CA ALA A 105 -2.77 2.74 1.94
C ALA A 105 -2.90 1.95 0.63
N TYR A 106 -3.62 0.83 0.65
CA TYR A 106 -3.86 0.01 -0.54
C TYR A 106 -4.65 0.78 -1.61
N SER A 107 -5.75 1.42 -1.22
CA SER A 107 -6.61 2.20 -2.11
C SER A 107 -5.86 3.38 -2.72
N LEU A 108 -5.10 4.13 -1.93
CA LEU A 108 -4.34 5.28 -2.41
C LEU A 108 -3.15 4.87 -3.27
N GLY A 109 -2.53 3.72 -2.99
CA GLY A 109 -1.51 3.15 -3.87
C GLY A 109 -2.07 2.73 -5.23
N ARG A 110 -3.30 2.21 -5.27
CA ARG A 110 -4.01 1.97 -6.53
C ARG A 110 -4.22 3.24 -7.33
N LEU A 111 -4.69 4.31 -6.66
CA LEU A 111 -4.89 5.61 -7.29
C LEU A 111 -3.58 6.14 -7.89
N TYR A 112 -2.50 6.05 -7.13
CA TYR A 112 -1.17 6.44 -7.59
C TYR A 112 -0.73 5.59 -8.79
N TRP A 113 -0.94 4.27 -8.75
CA TRP A 113 -0.64 3.38 -9.87
C TRP A 113 -1.41 3.74 -11.15
N GLN A 114 -2.71 4.00 -11.04
CA GLN A 114 -3.52 4.41 -12.17
C GLN A 114 -3.07 5.78 -12.74
N SER A 115 -2.84 6.75 -11.86
CA SER A 115 -2.45 8.12 -12.26
C SER A 115 -1.02 8.23 -12.76
N SER A 116 -0.13 7.29 -12.39
CA SER A 116 1.23 7.21 -12.95
C SER A 116 1.26 7.00 -14.47
N GLN A 117 0.14 6.56 -15.06
CA GLN A 117 -0.03 6.40 -16.50
C GLN A 117 -0.42 7.70 -17.21
N CYS A 118 -0.67 8.79 -16.48
CA CYS A 118 -0.96 10.10 -17.08
C CYS A 118 0.30 10.67 -17.74
N GLU A 119 0.18 11.08 -19.00
CA GLU A 119 1.30 11.62 -19.79
C GLU A 119 1.71 13.03 -19.30
N ASP A 120 0.74 13.84 -18.84
CA ASP A 120 0.95 15.23 -18.43
C ASP A 120 0.71 15.48 -16.93
N ASN A 121 1.33 16.56 -16.42
CA ASN A 121 1.26 16.93 -15.01
C ASN A 121 -0.12 17.47 -14.60
N ALA A 122 -0.92 18.03 -15.51
CA ALA A 122 -2.24 18.55 -15.18
C ALA A 122 -3.22 17.41 -14.90
N SER A 123 -3.24 16.38 -15.77
CA SER A 123 -4.02 15.16 -15.58
C SER A 123 -3.60 14.41 -14.31
N LEU A 124 -2.29 14.28 -14.06
CA LEU A 124 -1.77 13.67 -12.82
C LEU A 124 -2.24 14.44 -11.58
N ARG A 125 -2.10 15.77 -11.58
CA ARG A 125 -2.55 16.63 -10.47
C ARG A 125 -4.04 16.47 -10.23
N GLU A 126 -4.84 16.53 -11.29
CA GLU A 126 -6.29 16.41 -11.19
C GLU A 126 -6.69 15.03 -10.64
N ALA A 127 -6.09 13.95 -11.14
CA ALA A 127 -6.39 12.59 -10.70
C ALA A 127 -6.11 12.39 -9.20
N LEU A 128 -4.94 12.85 -8.72
CA LEU A 128 -4.54 12.70 -7.32
C LEU A 128 -5.32 13.64 -6.39
N THR A 129 -5.61 14.87 -6.82
CA THR A 129 -6.32 15.87 -5.99
C THR A 129 -7.80 15.53 -5.83
N LEU A 130 -8.44 15.07 -6.90
CA LEU A 130 -9.86 14.73 -6.91
C LEU A 130 -10.13 13.26 -6.58
N TYR A 131 -9.09 12.48 -6.25
CA TYR A 131 -9.18 11.05 -6.01
C TYR A 131 -9.94 10.32 -7.13
N LYS A 132 -9.60 10.59 -8.40
CA LYS A 132 -10.29 9.99 -9.57
C LYS A 132 -9.91 8.53 -9.77
N TYR A 133 -10.69 7.64 -9.18
CA TYR A 133 -10.60 6.21 -9.45
C TYR A 133 -11.25 5.84 -10.78
N ASP A 134 -10.68 4.85 -11.47
CA ASP A 134 -11.37 4.12 -12.53
C ASP A 134 -12.58 3.33 -11.96
N SER A 135 -13.37 2.70 -12.84
CA SER A 135 -14.56 1.96 -12.42
C SER A 135 -14.27 0.85 -11.40
N ALA A 136 -13.10 0.21 -11.46
CA ALA A 136 -12.73 -0.86 -10.55
C ALA A 136 -12.30 -0.31 -9.17
N GLY A 137 -11.66 0.85 -9.12
CA GLY A 137 -11.32 1.54 -7.87
C GLY A 137 -12.54 2.17 -7.20
N SER A 138 -13.48 2.72 -7.97
CA SER A 138 -14.73 3.26 -7.43
C SER A 138 -15.55 2.18 -6.72
N ARG A 139 -15.68 0.98 -7.34
CA ARG A 139 -16.33 -0.17 -6.70
C ARG A 139 -15.66 -0.60 -5.39
N MET A 140 -14.34 -0.42 -5.28
CA MET A 140 -13.59 -0.71 -4.05
C MET A 140 -13.87 0.32 -2.95
N PHE A 141 -14.13 1.58 -3.29
CA PHE A 141 -14.54 2.61 -2.32
C PHE A 141 -15.98 2.44 -1.88
N GLU A 142 -16.87 2.11 -2.80
CA GLU A 142 -18.27 1.76 -2.50
C GLU A 142 -18.30 0.54 -1.56
N SER A 143 -17.54 -0.51 -1.86
CA SER A 143 -17.44 -1.67 -0.98
C SER A 143 -16.74 -1.37 0.35
N ARG A 144 -15.79 -0.42 0.41
CA ARG A 144 -15.24 0.07 1.69
C ARG A 144 -16.33 0.69 2.56
N ALA A 145 -17.21 1.51 1.99
CA ALA A 145 -18.30 2.11 2.74
C ALA A 145 -19.21 1.02 3.32
N GLU A 146 -19.48 -0.04 2.56
CA GLU A 146 -20.22 -1.21 3.05
C GLU A 146 -19.44 -1.99 4.13
N LEU A 147 -18.14 -2.21 3.94
CA LEU A 147 -17.28 -2.98 4.85
C LEU A 147 -16.91 -2.23 6.14
N ALA A 148 -16.94 -0.88 6.12
CA ALA A 148 -16.61 -0.02 7.26
C ALA A 148 -17.84 0.58 7.96
N ALA A 149 -18.94 0.83 7.23
CA ALA A 149 -20.17 1.46 7.75
C ALA A 149 -21.40 0.53 7.77
N GLY A 150 -21.31 -0.67 7.19
CA GLY A 150 -22.36 -1.69 7.29
C GLY A 150 -22.55 -2.21 8.72
N SER A 151 -23.73 -2.74 9.02
CA SER A 151 -24.12 -3.26 10.34
C SER A 151 -23.21 -4.39 10.86
N ASP A 152 -22.50 -5.08 9.97
CA ASP A 152 -21.56 -6.17 10.30
C ASP A 152 -20.10 -5.75 10.45
N ARG A 153 -19.75 -4.46 10.30
CA ARG A 153 -18.42 -3.83 10.50
C ARG A 153 -17.21 -4.79 10.42
N PHE A 154 -17.11 -5.58 9.37
CA PHE A 154 -16.24 -6.76 9.34
C PHE A 154 -14.75 -6.40 9.59
N TYR A 155 -14.27 -5.29 9.02
CA TYR A 155 -12.89 -4.84 9.30
C TYR A 155 -12.70 -4.19 10.67
N ALA A 156 -13.75 -3.65 11.27
CA ALA A 156 -13.67 -3.12 12.64
C ALA A 156 -13.75 -4.23 13.69
N THR A 157 -14.32 -5.39 13.35
CA THR A 157 -14.40 -6.56 14.23
C THR A 157 -13.18 -7.49 14.10
N LEU A 158 -12.48 -7.47 12.97
CA LEU A 158 -11.25 -8.23 12.80
C LEU A 158 -10.08 -7.61 13.59
N PRO A 159 -9.39 -8.41 14.42
CA PRO A 159 -8.20 -7.93 15.10
C PRO A 159 -7.07 -7.67 14.10
N TRP A 160 -6.39 -6.54 14.24
CA TRP A 160 -5.07 -6.31 13.65
C TRP A 160 -4.03 -6.82 14.64
N GLN A 161 -3.73 -8.11 14.58
CA GLN A 161 -2.87 -8.78 15.56
C GLN A 161 -1.73 -9.56 14.90
N PRO A 162 -0.55 -9.63 15.55
CA PRO A 162 0.55 -10.53 15.23
C PRO A 162 0.10 -11.97 14.97
N LEU A 163 0.65 -12.62 13.93
CA LEU A 163 0.58 -14.08 13.83
C LEU A 163 1.33 -14.69 15.02
N THR A 164 0.65 -15.55 15.78
CA THR A 164 1.21 -16.23 16.96
C THR A 164 2.23 -17.31 16.59
N VAL A 165 2.05 -17.93 15.42
CA VAL A 165 2.95 -18.94 14.87
C VAL A 165 3.29 -18.53 13.45
N GLN A 166 4.59 -18.41 13.16
CA GLN A 166 5.07 -18.16 11.80
C GLN A 166 5.24 -19.51 11.06
N PRO A 167 4.83 -19.60 9.79
CA PRO A 167 5.07 -20.79 8.99
C PRO A 167 6.58 -21.00 8.79
N GLU A 168 7.01 -22.25 8.77
CA GLU A 168 8.39 -22.60 8.45
C GLU A 168 8.69 -22.36 6.96
N CYS A 169 9.93 -21.98 6.63
CA CYS A 169 10.33 -21.77 5.23
C CYS A 169 10.39 -23.11 4.48
N PRO A 170 9.59 -23.29 3.42
CA PRO A 170 9.65 -24.50 2.61
C PRO A 170 11.03 -24.67 1.98
N VAL A 171 11.50 -25.91 1.85
CA VAL A 171 12.84 -26.23 1.31
C VAL A 171 13.06 -25.63 -0.08
N THR A 172 12.02 -25.63 -0.90
CA THR A 172 11.98 -25.08 -2.26
C THR A 172 12.17 -23.56 -2.32
N LEU A 173 11.98 -22.85 -1.21
CA LEU A 173 12.11 -21.39 -1.13
C LEU A 173 13.31 -20.93 -0.28
N LYS A 174 14.15 -21.85 0.21
CA LYS A 174 15.29 -21.52 1.08
C LYS A 174 16.31 -20.59 0.44
N ASP A 175 16.50 -20.70 -0.87
CA ASP A 175 17.43 -19.85 -1.62
C ASP A 175 16.82 -18.49 -2.00
N VAL A 176 15.53 -18.29 -1.73
CA VAL A 176 14.84 -17.00 -1.88
C VAL A 176 15.02 -16.20 -0.59
N SER A 177 16.29 -15.95 -0.24
CA SER A 177 16.76 -15.52 1.10
C SER A 177 16.16 -14.21 1.62
N ASP A 178 15.76 -13.27 0.77
CA ASP A 178 15.54 -11.88 1.22
C ASP A 178 14.14 -11.33 0.89
N LEU A 179 13.12 -12.21 0.79
CA LEU A 179 11.75 -11.78 0.44
C LEU A 179 10.93 -11.16 1.55
#